data_AF-A0A7D9ELM4-F1
#
_entry.id   AF-A0A7D9ELM4-F1
#
_cell.length_a   1.000
_cell.length_b   1.000
_cell.length_c   1.000
_cell.angle_alpha   90.00
_cell.angle_beta   90.00
_cell.angle_gamma   90.00
#
_symmetry.space_group_name_H-M   'P 1'
#
loop_
_entity.id
_entity.type
_entity.pdbx_description
1 polymer ?
#
loop_
_entity_poly.entity_id
_entity_poly.type
_entity_poly.pdbx_seq_one_letter_code
_entity_poly.pdbx_strand_id
1 'polypeptide(L)'
;MAVIAENSKYKSLQTNCNFDNGDICHYQNGAGQFNWTINRGSTSSIGTGPSSDVSGTGFYLFIETSSPRQFGDNATILTPYLNGPQCMKLSYHMYGNDIGDLNIYANKQKMFSRSGNQGNRWVGVETAILERGKYMVKFEGVRGRSYQGDIAIDAISFTPGNCTFQTPKSSTTRPTTTTRRPTTPTTQAEVDECSRGIDNCDSNAQCINTPGSFSCRCNDGFTGSGVICFG
;
A
#
# COMPACT_ATOMS: atom_id res chain seq x y z
N MET A 1 -11.92 -5.18 -41.67
CA MET A 1 -12.20 -5.26 -40.21
C MET A 1 -11.08 -6.08 -39.58
N ALA A 2 -9.98 -5.45 -39.19
CA ALA A 2 -8.89 -6.13 -38.50
C ALA A 2 -9.02 -5.86 -37.00
N VAL A 3 -9.36 -6.90 -36.24
CA VAL A 3 -9.34 -6.87 -34.78
C VAL A 3 -7.87 -6.87 -34.37
N ILE A 4 -7.39 -5.74 -33.86
CA ILE A 4 -6.03 -5.64 -33.33
C ILE A 4 -6.01 -6.44 -32.02
N ALA A 5 -5.22 -7.51 -31.97
CA ALA A 5 -4.95 -8.24 -30.75
C ALA A 5 -4.30 -7.27 -29.74
N GLU A 6 -5.01 -6.96 -28.64
CA GLU A 6 -4.50 -6.10 -27.58
C GLU A 6 -3.25 -6.73 -26.95
N ASN A 7 -2.11 -6.07 -27.10
CA ASN A 7 -0.84 -6.51 -26.56
C ASN A 7 -0.87 -6.41 -25.02
N SER A 8 -0.49 -7.46 -24.30
CA SER A 8 -0.57 -7.55 -22.82
C SER A 8 0.13 -6.40 -22.07
N LYS A 9 1.13 -5.78 -22.72
CA LYS A 9 1.87 -4.61 -22.24
C LYS A 9 1.05 -3.30 -22.23
N TYR A 10 0.06 -3.16 -23.13
CA TYR A 10 -0.85 -2.00 -23.17
C TYR A 10 -1.96 -2.11 -22.13
N LYS A 11 -2.36 -3.32 -21.74
CA LYS A 11 -3.41 -3.56 -20.75
C LYS A 11 -2.91 -3.42 -19.30
N SER A 12 -1.64 -3.77 -19.04
CA SER A 12 -0.98 -3.46 -17.76
C SER A 12 -0.75 -1.96 -17.55
N LEU A 13 -0.66 -1.17 -18.62
CA LEU A 13 -0.49 0.29 -18.54
C LEU A 13 -1.79 1.02 -18.15
N GLN A 14 -2.96 0.44 -18.45
CA GLN A 14 -4.25 1.04 -18.10
C GLN A 14 -4.71 0.79 -16.65
N THR A 15 -4.07 -0.14 -15.94
CA THR A 15 -4.51 -0.55 -14.59
C THR A 15 -3.66 0.05 -13.47
N ASN A 16 -2.48 0.59 -13.77
CA ASN A 16 -1.70 1.36 -12.80
C ASN A 16 -2.28 2.76 -12.67
N CYS A 17 -2.35 3.28 -11.46
CA CYS A 17 -2.92 4.59 -11.19
C CYS A 17 -2.27 5.25 -9.97
N ASN A 18 -1.68 6.43 -10.19
CA ASN A 18 -1.17 7.34 -9.17
C ASN A 18 -2.04 8.60 -9.03
N PHE A 19 -3.17 8.68 -9.73
CA PHE A 19 -4.16 9.77 -9.66
C PHE A 19 -3.67 11.19 -10.02
N ASP A 20 -2.38 11.38 -10.31
CA ASP A 20 -1.72 12.70 -10.50
C ASP A 20 -2.28 13.56 -11.64
N ASN A 21 -3.04 12.97 -12.55
CA ASN A 21 -3.76 13.71 -13.59
C ASN A 21 -5.07 14.36 -13.08
N GLY A 22 -5.41 14.16 -11.81
CA GLY A 22 -6.67 14.62 -11.23
C GLY A 22 -7.89 13.80 -11.66
N ASP A 23 -7.68 12.56 -12.12
CA ASP A 23 -8.72 11.60 -12.50
C ASP A 23 -8.51 10.22 -11.85
N ILE A 24 -9.53 9.34 -11.94
CA ILE A 24 -9.48 7.97 -11.41
C ILE A 24 -8.85 6.96 -12.40
N CYS A 25 -8.06 7.45 -13.36
CA CYS A 25 -7.56 6.66 -14.49
C CYS A 25 -8.71 5.93 -15.22
N HIS A 26 -8.54 4.64 -15.51
CA HIS A 26 -9.58 3.80 -16.13
C HIS A 26 -10.46 3.05 -15.12
N TYR A 27 -10.41 3.46 -13.84
CA TYR A 27 -11.16 2.78 -12.80
C TYR A 27 -12.63 3.21 -12.86
N GLN A 28 -13.49 2.40 -12.24
CA GLN A 28 -14.92 2.65 -12.22
C GLN A 28 -15.43 2.63 -10.79
N ASN A 29 -16.33 3.57 -10.46
CA ASN A 29 -17.04 3.54 -9.19
C ASN A 29 -17.83 2.24 -9.08
N GLY A 30 -17.70 1.56 -7.95
CA GLY A 30 -18.47 0.36 -7.63
C GLY A 30 -19.80 0.69 -6.95
N ALA A 31 -20.50 -0.35 -6.51
CA ALA A 31 -21.81 -0.23 -5.85
C ALA A 31 -21.73 0.17 -4.36
N GLY A 32 -20.76 1.01 -3.99
CA GLY A 32 -20.65 1.53 -2.63
C GLY A 32 -21.77 2.53 -2.32
N GLN A 33 -21.96 2.85 -1.04
CA GLN A 33 -22.93 3.87 -0.61
C GLN A 33 -22.49 5.29 -0.99
N PHE A 34 -21.19 5.47 -1.25
CA PHE A 34 -20.63 6.69 -1.81
C PHE A 34 -19.41 6.39 -2.68
N ASN A 35 -18.85 7.43 -3.30
CA ASN A 35 -17.69 7.30 -4.17
C ASN A 35 -16.42 7.73 -3.44
N TRP A 36 -15.32 7.13 -3.85
CA TRP A 36 -14.00 7.66 -3.56
C TRP A 36 -13.84 9.03 -4.23
N THR A 37 -13.12 9.93 -3.57
CA THR A 37 -12.91 11.31 -4.01
C THR A 37 -11.44 11.55 -4.29
N ILE A 38 -11.14 12.31 -5.34
CA ILE A 38 -9.78 12.75 -5.64
C ILE A 38 -9.46 13.98 -4.80
N ASN A 39 -8.29 14.01 -4.17
CA ASN A 39 -7.82 15.17 -3.43
C ASN A 39 -6.34 15.44 -3.64
N ARG A 40 -5.93 16.66 -3.27
CA ARG A 40 -4.54 17.12 -3.24
C ARG A 40 -4.32 17.95 -1.98
N GLY A 41 -3.19 17.74 -1.31
CA GLY A 41 -2.90 18.37 -0.03
C GLY A 41 -3.68 17.74 1.12
N SER A 42 -3.95 18.49 2.18
CA SER A 42 -4.63 17.98 3.37
C SER A 42 -6.10 17.63 3.11
N THR A 43 -6.60 16.63 3.82
CA THR A 43 -8.05 16.39 3.91
C THR A 43 -8.74 17.52 4.69
N SER A 44 -10.07 17.60 4.55
CA SER A 44 -10.88 18.66 5.17
C SER A 44 -10.98 18.52 6.70
N SER A 45 -10.80 17.30 7.20
CA SER A 45 -10.90 16.94 8.61
C SER A 45 -9.66 17.37 9.41
N ILE A 46 -9.90 17.93 10.59
CA ILE A 46 -8.83 18.35 11.50
C ILE A 46 -8.29 17.12 12.25
N GLY A 47 -6.97 16.97 12.27
CA GLY A 47 -6.29 15.89 13.01
C GLY A 47 -6.34 14.52 12.32
N THR A 48 -6.74 14.49 11.04
CA THR A 48 -6.63 13.31 10.17
C THR A 48 -5.57 13.56 9.09
N GLY A 49 -5.45 12.65 8.14
CA GLY A 49 -4.57 12.83 6.99
C GLY A 49 -5.10 12.09 5.77
N PRO A 50 -4.35 12.12 4.66
CA PRO A 50 -2.98 12.61 4.56
C PRO A 50 -2.89 14.15 4.39
N SER A 51 -1.70 14.71 4.62
CA SER A 51 -1.38 16.13 4.34
C SER A 51 -0.97 16.39 2.88
N SER A 52 -0.65 15.33 2.15
CA SER A 52 -0.22 15.31 0.73
C SER A 52 -0.27 13.88 0.19
N ASP A 53 -0.18 13.69 -1.12
CA ASP A 53 0.00 12.36 -1.75
C ASP A 53 1.36 11.72 -1.40
N VAL A 54 1.65 10.55 -1.98
CA VAL A 54 2.93 9.82 -1.76
C VAL A 54 4.14 10.58 -2.30
N SER A 55 4.01 11.29 -3.43
CA SER A 55 5.10 12.12 -3.99
C SER A 55 5.29 13.45 -3.26
N GLY A 56 4.28 13.89 -2.49
CA GLY A 56 4.24 15.14 -1.73
C GLY A 56 3.61 16.32 -2.49
N THR A 57 3.37 16.20 -3.79
CA THR A 57 2.79 17.28 -4.61
C THR A 57 1.69 16.85 -5.59
N GLY A 58 1.44 15.54 -5.68
CA GLY A 58 0.48 14.89 -6.56
C GLY A 58 -0.93 14.79 -5.99
N PHE A 59 -1.74 13.94 -6.59
CA PHE A 59 -3.11 13.66 -6.18
C PHE A 59 -3.21 12.27 -5.58
N TYR A 60 -4.21 12.06 -4.73
CA TYR A 60 -4.52 10.75 -4.19
C TYR A 60 -6.03 10.56 -4.14
N LEU A 61 -6.44 9.32 -3.92
CA LEU A 61 -7.84 8.98 -3.76
C LEU A 61 -8.14 8.78 -2.27
N PHE A 62 -9.23 9.34 -1.76
CA PHE A 62 -9.62 9.19 -0.36
C PHE A 62 -11.13 9.04 -0.18
N ILE A 63 -11.55 8.55 0.98
CA ILE A 63 -12.96 8.56 1.38
C ILE A 63 -13.25 9.80 2.23
N GLU A 64 -14.23 10.59 1.80
CA GLU A 64 -14.76 11.70 2.58
C GLU A 64 -15.82 11.15 3.54
N THR A 65 -15.51 11.13 4.84
CA THR A 65 -16.32 10.45 5.88
C THR A 65 -17.24 11.39 6.66
N SER A 66 -17.31 12.66 6.30
CA SER A 66 -18.23 13.63 6.90
C SER A 66 -19.72 13.35 6.62
N SER A 67 -20.59 14.14 7.27
CA SER A 67 -22.05 14.04 7.09
C SER A 67 -22.43 14.13 5.60
N PRO A 68 -23.35 13.28 5.08
CA PRO A 68 -24.33 12.46 5.80
C PRO A 68 -23.90 10.99 5.98
N ARG A 69 -22.60 10.67 5.86
CA ARG A 69 -22.11 9.30 5.96
C ARG A 69 -22.34 8.72 7.36
N GLN A 70 -22.73 7.45 7.42
CA GLN A 70 -23.03 6.71 8.65
C GLN A 70 -21.98 5.62 8.92
N PHE A 71 -22.00 5.08 10.14
CA PHE A 71 -21.06 4.03 10.54
C PHE A 71 -21.22 2.81 9.62
N GLY A 72 -20.10 2.33 9.07
CA GLY A 72 -20.09 1.21 8.13
C GLY A 72 -20.43 1.57 6.69
N ASP A 73 -20.76 2.84 6.39
CA ASP A 73 -20.89 3.28 5.00
C ASP A 73 -19.58 3.02 4.24
N ASN A 74 -19.66 2.55 3.00
CA ASN A 74 -18.48 2.28 2.20
C ASN A 74 -18.44 3.02 0.86
N ALA A 75 -17.22 3.25 0.39
CA ALA A 75 -16.93 3.58 -0.98
C ALA A 75 -16.20 2.44 -1.65
N THR A 76 -16.54 2.14 -2.89
CA THR A 76 -15.86 1.09 -3.67
C THR A 76 -15.43 1.61 -5.03
N ILE A 77 -14.24 1.22 -5.46
CA ILE A 77 -13.72 1.48 -6.80
C ILE A 77 -13.14 0.19 -7.38
N LEU A 78 -13.34 -0.01 -8.68
CA LEU A 78 -13.03 -1.23 -9.42
C LEU A 78 -11.99 -0.95 -10.50
N THR A 79 -11.01 -1.83 -10.61
CA THR A 79 -10.08 -1.82 -11.74
C THR A 79 -10.76 -2.26 -13.03
N PRO A 80 -10.19 -1.94 -14.20
CA PRO A 80 -10.41 -2.72 -15.41
C PRO A 80 -10.14 -4.22 -15.19
N TYR A 81 -10.64 -5.06 -16.10
CA TYR A 81 -10.39 -6.51 -16.03
C TYR A 81 -8.91 -6.85 -16.18
N LEU A 82 -8.38 -7.49 -15.14
CA LEU A 82 -7.09 -8.18 -15.13
C LEU A 82 -7.27 -9.62 -15.58
N ASN A 83 -6.15 -10.30 -15.88
CA ASN A 83 -6.17 -11.70 -16.27
C ASN A 83 -4.93 -12.44 -15.77
N GLY A 84 -5.14 -13.63 -15.18
CA GLY A 84 -4.06 -14.44 -14.62
C GLY A 84 -3.42 -13.82 -13.37
N PRO A 85 -2.40 -14.47 -12.79
CA PRO A 85 -1.80 -14.03 -11.54
C PRO A 85 -1.20 -12.63 -11.64
N GLN A 86 -1.34 -11.82 -10.60
CA GLN A 86 -0.79 -10.47 -10.52
C GLN A 86 -0.14 -10.24 -9.16
N CYS A 87 0.96 -9.49 -9.15
CA CYS A 87 1.45 -8.83 -7.96
C CYS A 87 0.92 -7.40 -7.92
N MET A 88 0.08 -7.11 -6.93
CA MET A 88 -0.46 -5.78 -6.70
C MET A 88 0.38 -5.05 -5.65
N LYS A 89 0.66 -3.77 -5.92
CA LYS A 89 1.21 -2.82 -4.95
C LYS A 89 0.27 -1.63 -4.79
N LEU A 90 0.28 -1.04 -3.62
CA LEU A 90 -0.54 0.10 -3.22
C LEU A 90 0.18 0.84 -2.10
N SER A 91 0.06 2.16 -2.05
CA SER A 91 0.33 2.97 -0.86
C SER A 91 -0.98 3.42 -0.24
N TYR A 92 -1.14 3.27 1.08
CA TYR A 92 -2.32 3.75 1.79
C TYR A 92 -1.94 4.66 2.96
N HIS A 93 -2.85 5.53 3.36
CA HIS A 93 -2.75 6.37 4.55
C HIS A 93 -4.05 6.25 5.36
N MET A 94 -3.91 6.00 6.66
CA MET A 94 -5.03 5.73 7.57
C MET A 94 -4.70 6.34 8.93
N TYR A 95 -5.11 7.59 9.15
CA TYR A 95 -4.78 8.33 10.37
C TYR A 95 -5.97 9.13 10.89
N GLY A 96 -6.33 8.90 12.15
CA GLY A 96 -7.47 9.52 12.80
C GLY A 96 -7.99 8.67 13.96
N ASN A 97 -8.95 9.22 14.70
CA ASN A 97 -9.49 8.58 15.92
C ASN A 97 -10.51 7.49 15.60
N ASP A 98 -11.27 7.63 14.51
CA ASP A 98 -12.35 6.71 14.14
C ASP A 98 -12.17 6.19 12.72
N ILE A 99 -10.96 5.71 12.42
CA ILE A 99 -10.66 5.06 11.15
C ILE A 99 -11.42 3.74 11.06
N GLY A 100 -12.12 3.53 9.95
CA GLY A 100 -12.77 2.25 9.65
C GLY A 100 -11.80 1.27 8.99
N ASP A 101 -12.20 0.69 7.88
CA ASP A 101 -11.47 -0.40 7.22
C ASP A 101 -11.07 -0.07 5.79
N LEU A 102 -9.85 -0.43 5.42
CA LEU A 102 -9.43 -0.55 4.03
C LEU A 102 -9.41 -2.04 3.65
N ASN A 103 -10.23 -2.43 2.68
CA ASN A 103 -10.30 -3.80 2.18
C ASN A 103 -9.99 -3.86 0.68
N ILE A 104 -9.30 -4.93 0.27
CA ILE A 104 -9.02 -5.20 -1.14
C ILE A 104 -9.52 -6.59 -1.47
N TYR A 105 -10.32 -6.70 -2.52
CA TYR A 105 -10.89 -7.96 -2.98
C TYR A 105 -10.51 -8.28 -4.41
N ALA A 106 -10.23 -9.54 -4.70
CA ALA A 106 -10.15 -10.09 -6.04
C ALA A 106 -11.16 -11.23 -6.12
N ASN A 107 -12.04 -11.23 -7.13
CA ASN A 107 -13.04 -12.28 -7.32
C ASN A 107 -13.87 -12.61 -6.05
N LYS A 108 -14.26 -11.57 -5.29
CA LYS A 108 -14.95 -11.64 -3.97
C LYS A 108 -14.11 -12.17 -2.80
N GLN A 109 -12.91 -12.71 -3.05
CA GLN A 109 -11.99 -13.07 -1.98
C GLN A 109 -11.30 -11.82 -1.44
N LYS A 110 -11.25 -11.67 -0.11
CA LYS A 110 -10.53 -10.59 0.57
C LYS A 110 -9.03 -10.92 0.57
N MET A 111 -8.25 -10.13 -0.15
CA MET A 111 -6.82 -10.31 -0.31
C MET A 111 -6.02 -9.53 0.73
N PHE A 112 -6.56 -8.38 1.16
CA PHE A 112 -5.95 -7.51 2.15
C PHE A 112 -7.02 -6.80 2.98
N SER A 113 -6.67 -6.53 4.24
CA SER A 113 -7.48 -5.74 5.15
C SER A 113 -6.61 -5.04 6.19
N ARG A 114 -6.91 -3.77 6.44
CA ARG A 114 -6.39 -3.02 7.59
C ARG A 114 -7.52 -2.21 8.19
N SER A 115 -7.45 -2.02 9.50
CA SER A 115 -8.51 -1.41 10.30
C SER A 115 -7.91 -0.45 11.30
N GLY A 116 -8.59 0.66 11.57
CA GLY A 116 -8.16 1.62 12.58
C GLY A 116 -6.91 2.41 12.19
N ASN A 117 -6.42 3.21 13.13
CA ASN A 117 -5.29 4.12 12.90
C ASN A 117 -3.97 3.36 12.63
N GLN A 118 -3.29 3.70 11.54
CA GLN A 118 -2.02 3.13 11.09
C GLN A 118 -0.84 4.11 11.24
N GLY A 119 -1.09 5.27 11.85
CA GLY A 119 -0.15 6.37 12.01
C GLY A 119 -0.23 7.38 10.86
N ASN A 120 0.27 8.60 11.11
CA ASN A 120 0.30 9.67 10.12
C ASN A 120 1.44 9.50 9.13
N ARG A 121 1.38 8.46 8.30
CA ARG A 121 2.35 8.18 7.23
C ARG A 121 1.70 7.35 6.12
N TRP A 122 2.25 7.48 4.92
CA TRP A 122 1.95 6.55 3.83
C TRP A 122 2.63 5.21 4.09
N VAL A 123 1.88 4.12 3.91
CA VAL A 123 2.35 2.75 4.10
C VAL A 123 2.15 1.98 2.79
N GLY A 124 3.26 1.44 2.26
CA GLY A 124 3.23 0.56 1.09
C GLY A 124 2.84 -0.87 1.46
N VAL A 125 1.99 -1.49 0.64
CA VAL A 125 1.63 -2.91 0.74
C VAL A 125 1.83 -3.60 -0.61
N GLU A 126 2.23 -4.86 -0.54
CA GLU A 126 2.32 -5.78 -1.67
C GLU A 126 1.43 -7.00 -1.41
N THR A 127 0.72 -7.48 -2.43
CA THR A 127 -0.18 -8.64 -2.33
C THR A 127 -0.20 -9.44 -3.62
N ALA A 128 0.04 -10.74 -3.50
CA ALA A 128 -0.07 -11.67 -4.61
C ALA A 128 -1.55 -12.07 -4.82
N ILE A 129 -2.02 -11.94 -6.06
CA ILE A 129 -3.35 -12.38 -6.50
C ILE A 129 -3.13 -13.56 -7.45
N LEU A 130 -3.51 -14.77 -7.03
CA LEU A 130 -3.19 -16.02 -7.74
C LEU A 130 -4.33 -16.51 -8.66
N GLU A 131 -5.20 -15.61 -9.07
CA GLU A 131 -6.34 -15.90 -9.94
C GLU A 131 -5.88 -16.35 -11.33
N ARG A 132 -6.52 -17.39 -11.89
CA ARG A 132 -6.13 -17.95 -13.21
C ARG A 132 -6.94 -17.40 -14.39
N GLY A 133 -8.04 -16.72 -14.11
CA GLY A 133 -8.97 -16.20 -15.12
C GLY A 133 -9.01 -14.68 -15.17
N LYS A 134 -10.06 -14.14 -15.80
CA LYS A 134 -10.36 -12.71 -15.79
C LYS A 134 -11.07 -12.32 -14.51
N TYR A 135 -10.66 -11.21 -13.91
CA TYR A 135 -11.27 -10.67 -12.69
C TYR A 135 -11.05 -9.15 -12.61
N MET A 136 -11.77 -8.49 -11.69
CA MET A 136 -11.50 -7.11 -11.30
C MET A 136 -11.04 -7.10 -9.84
N VAL A 137 -10.23 -6.12 -9.48
CA VAL A 137 -9.88 -5.83 -8.09
C VAL A 137 -10.78 -4.71 -7.58
N LYS A 138 -11.35 -4.91 -6.39
CA LYS A 138 -12.18 -3.93 -5.68
C LYS A 138 -11.42 -3.36 -4.50
N PHE A 139 -11.25 -2.05 -4.46
CA PHE A 139 -10.77 -1.31 -3.30
C PHE A 139 -11.97 -0.73 -2.57
N GLU A 140 -12.09 -1.03 -1.29
CA GLU A 140 -13.22 -0.67 -0.44
C GLU A 140 -12.72 0.08 0.79
N GLY A 141 -13.16 1.33 0.93
CA GLY A 141 -12.93 2.13 2.12
C GLY A 141 -14.22 2.18 2.92
N VAL A 142 -14.17 1.75 4.17
CA VAL A 142 -15.31 1.71 5.09
C VAL A 142 -15.13 2.81 6.11
N ARG A 143 -16.16 3.63 6.26
CA ARG A 143 -16.21 4.69 7.27
C ARG A 143 -16.27 4.08 8.66
N GLY A 144 -15.45 4.61 9.57
CA GLY A 144 -15.53 4.27 10.99
C GLY A 144 -16.69 4.98 11.70
N ARG A 145 -16.54 5.28 12.99
CA ARG A 145 -17.65 5.80 13.81
C ARG A 145 -17.92 7.28 13.56
N SER A 146 -16.89 8.07 13.30
CA SER A 146 -16.98 9.51 13.04
C SER A 146 -16.32 9.89 11.71
N TYR A 147 -16.27 11.20 11.45
CA TYR A 147 -15.61 11.80 10.29
C TYR A 147 -14.09 11.95 10.49
N GLN A 148 -13.57 11.71 11.69
CA GLN A 148 -12.15 11.85 12.01
C GLN A 148 -11.37 10.60 11.58
N GLY A 149 -11.64 10.10 10.37
CA GLY A 149 -11.24 8.76 9.94
C GLY A 149 -11.04 8.68 8.44
N ASP A 150 -10.18 9.51 7.88
CA ASP A 150 -9.88 9.50 6.45
C ASP A 150 -9.00 8.30 6.06
N ILE A 151 -9.42 7.61 5.00
CA ILE A 151 -8.64 6.54 4.39
C ILE A 151 -8.27 7.00 2.99
N ALA A 152 -6.97 7.01 2.68
CA ALA A 152 -6.45 7.37 1.37
C ALA A 152 -5.64 6.23 0.75
N ILE A 153 -5.66 6.17 -0.58
CA ILE A 153 -4.93 5.23 -1.41
C ILE A 153 -4.25 5.96 -2.58
N ASP A 154 -3.07 5.48 -2.96
CA ASP A 154 -2.24 6.06 -4.01
C ASP A 154 -1.26 5.02 -4.57
N ALA A 155 -0.61 5.33 -5.69
CA ALA A 155 0.46 4.56 -6.32
C ALA A 155 0.09 3.08 -6.56
N ILE A 156 -1.12 2.83 -7.06
CA ILE A 156 -1.61 1.49 -7.35
C ILE A 156 -0.90 0.95 -8.58
N SER A 157 -0.32 -0.25 -8.47
CA SER A 157 0.30 -0.91 -9.62
C SER A 157 0.11 -2.42 -9.62
N PHE A 158 0.06 -2.98 -10.83
CA PHE A 158 -0.07 -4.41 -11.08
C PHE A 158 1.07 -4.88 -11.98
N THR A 159 1.76 -5.94 -11.54
CA THR A 159 2.77 -6.63 -12.34
C THR A 159 2.32 -8.07 -12.58
N PRO A 160 2.25 -8.56 -13.83
CA PRO A 160 1.88 -9.95 -14.09
C PRO A 160 2.81 -10.96 -13.41
N GLY A 161 2.22 -12.00 -12.82
CA GLY A 161 2.92 -13.07 -12.12
C GLY A 161 2.85 -12.96 -10.59
N ASN A 162 3.68 -13.75 -9.92
CA ASN A 162 3.80 -13.71 -8.47
C ASN A 162 4.56 -12.45 -8.05
N CYS A 163 4.34 -12.01 -6.80
CA CYS A 163 5.20 -11.03 -6.18
C CYS A 163 6.60 -11.61 -6.03
N THR A 164 7.47 -11.21 -6.95
CA THR A 164 8.90 -11.47 -6.80
C THR A 164 9.39 -10.36 -5.89
N PHE A 165 9.73 -10.71 -4.65
CA PHE A 165 10.75 -9.93 -3.97
C PHE A 165 11.91 -9.91 -4.96
N GLN A 166 12.23 -8.74 -5.51
CA GLN A 166 13.54 -8.56 -6.08
C GLN A 166 14.50 -8.64 -4.90
N THR A 167 14.84 -9.87 -4.49
CA THR A 167 16.16 -10.10 -3.94
C THR A 167 17.11 -9.52 -5.00
N PRO A 168 17.99 -8.56 -4.66
CA PRO A 168 19.02 -8.14 -5.61
C PRO A 168 19.66 -9.43 -6.12
N LYS A 169 19.61 -9.63 -7.44
CA LYS A 169 20.06 -10.86 -8.09
C LYS A 169 21.35 -11.32 -7.43
N SER A 170 21.28 -12.44 -6.73
CA SER A 170 22.45 -13.24 -6.41
C SER A 170 22.99 -13.72 -7.76
N SER A 171 23.87 -12.89 -8.32
CA SER A 171 24.66 -13.26 -9.47
C SER A 171 25.75 -14.17 -8.94
N THR A 172 25.46 -15.47 -8.95
CA THR A 172 26.48 -16.52 -8.90
C THR A 172 27.36 -16.35 -10.13
N THR A 173 28.34 -15.46 -10.04
CA THR A 173 29.46 -15.40 -10.98
C THR A 173 30.69 -15.88 -10.22
N ARG A 174 31.14 -17.06 -10.63
CA ARG A 174 32.40 -17.73 -10.28
C ARG A 174 33.56 -16.72 -10.13
N PRO A 175 34.43 -16.87 -9.11
CA PRO A 175 35.51 -15.92 -8.84
C PRO A 175 36.45 -15.90 -10.05
N THR A 176 36.45 -14.80 -10.78
CA THR A 176 37.48 -14.51 -11.77
C THR A 176 38.27 -13.33 -11.22
N THR A 177 39.48 -13.65 -10.77
CA THR A 177 40.47 -12.73 -10.25
C THR A 177 40.88 -11.77 -11.36
N THR A 178 40.34 -10.55 -11.35
CA THR A 178 40.90 -9.47 -12.18
C THR A 178 40.87 -8.14 -11.47
N THR A 179 42.07 -7.70 -11.10
CA THR A 179 42.43 -6.42 -10.51
C THR A 179 42.12 -5.25 -11.46
N ARG A 180 41.07 -4.46 -11.20
CA ARG A 180 41.10 -2.97 -11.25
C ARG A 180 39.76 -2.31 -10.86
N ARG A 181 39.89 -1.44 -9.86
CA ARG A 181 39.20 -0.16 -9.55
C ARG A 181 37.87 0.14 -10.25
N PRO A 182 36.82 0.42 -9.46
CA PRO A 182 35.89 1.50 -9.79
C PRO A 182 35.61 2.46 -8.64
N THR A 183 35.36 3.68 -9.08
CA THR A 183 34.95 4.91 -8.40
C THR A 183 33.71 4.78 -7.52
N THR A 184 33.78 5.43 -6.37
CA THR A 184 32.72 5.75 -5.42
C THR A 184 31.50 6.39 -6.10
N PRO A 185 30.28 5.94 -5.73
CA PRO A 185 29.15 6.82 -5.52
C PRO A 185 28.73 6.77 -4.03
N THR A 186 28.42 7.94 -3.50
CA THR A 186 28.27 8.30 -2.10
C THR A 186 27.38 7.36 -1.29
N THR A 187 27.98 6.74 -0.27
CA THR A 187 27.36 5.96 0.80
C THR A 187 26.50 6.85 1.70
N GLN A 188 25.18 6.68 1.68
CA GLN A 188 24.41 6.81 2.91
C GLN A 188 24.45 5.44 3.57
N ALA A 189 25.15 5.34 4.70
CA ALA A 189 25.18 4.11 5.48
C ALA A 189 23.74 3.74 5.82
N GLU A 190 23.38 2.48 5.59
CA GLU A 190 22.15 1.92 6.13
C GLU A 190 22.10 2.24 7.63
N VAL A 191 21.04 2.93 8.04
CA VAL A 191 20.85 3.31 9.44
C VAL A 191 20.40 2.05 10.15
N ASP A 192 21.19 1.55 11.10
CA ASP A 192 20.76 0.49 12.00
C ASP A 192 19.95 1.11 13.14
N GLU A 193 18.63 1.00 13.06
CA GLU A 193 17.74 1.62 14.06
C GLU A 193 17.84 0.96 15.44
N CYS A 194 18.13 -0.35 15.50
CA CYS A 194 18.26 -1.09 16.75
C CYS A 194 19.54 -0.69 17.51
N SER A 195 20.67 -0.55 16.80
CA SER A 195 21.94 -0.12 17.42
C SER A 195 21.93 1.36 17.83
N ARG A 196 21.06 2.17 17.19
CA ARG A 196 20.91 3.59 17.48
C ARG A 196 19.79 3.88 18.50
N GLY A 197 19.00 2.89 18.89
CA GLY A 197 17.87 3.04 19.81
C GLY A 197 16.80 4.00 19.28
N ILE A 198 16.62 4.04 17.96
CA ILE A 198 15.58 4.84 17.29
C ILE A 198 14.42 3.96 16.79
N ASP A 199 14.47 2.66 17.13
CA ASP A 199 13.34 1.75 16.97
C ASP A 199 12.18 2.10 17.91
N ASN A 200 11.02 1.51 17.66
CA ASN A 200 9.83 1.68 18.49
C ASN A 200 9.34 0.35 19.08
N CYS A 201 10.23 -0.60 19.31
CA CYS A 201 9.84 -1.88 19.89
C CYS A 201 9.36 -1.72 21.33
N ASP A 202 8.44 -2.59 21.76
CA ASP A 202 8.01 -2.65 23.16
C ASP A 202 9.22 -2.99 24.04
N SER A 203 9.22 -2.51 25.29
CA SER A 203 10.19 -2.92 26.30
C SER A 203 10.28 -4.44 26.51
N ASN A 204 9.19 -5.17 26.24
CA ASN A 204 9.12 -6.63 26.25
C ASN A 204 9.30 -7.25 24.86
N ALA A 205 9.98 -6.57 23.95
CA ALA A 205 10.30 -7.05 22.61
C ALA A 205 11.79 -6.88 22.27
N GLN A 206 12.23 -7.70 21.32
CA GLN A 206 13.54 -7.66 20.71
C GLN A 206 13.47 -6.93 19.36
N CYS A 207 14.31 -5.90 19.19
CA CYS A 207 14.55 -5.25 17.90
C CYS A 207 15.47 -6.11 17.02
N ILE A 208 15.12 -6.24 15.74
CA ILE A 208 15.84 -7.00 14.72
C ILE A 208 16.06 -6.09 13.52
N ASN A 209 17.31 -5.66 13.30
CA ASN A 209 17.67 -4.80 12.17
C ASN A 209 17.53 -5.54 10.83
N THR A 210 17.03 -4.86 9.81
CA THR A 210 16.84 -5.41 8.47
C THR A 210 17.31 -4.41 7.41
N PRO A 211 17.83 -4.84 6.25
CA PRO A 211 18.31 -3.91 5.23
C PRO A 211 17.24 -2.86 4.84
N GLY A 212 17.44 -1.62 5.29
CA GLY A 212 16.55 -0.48 5.05
C GLY A 212 15.41 -0.30 6.06
N SER A 213 15.35 -1.04 7.17
CA SER A 213 14.37 -0.89 8.27
C SER A 213 14.69 -1.75 9.51
N PHE A 214 13.74 -1.94 10.43
CA PHE A 214 13.83 -2.90 11.54
C PHE A 214 12.50 -3.62 11.77
N SER A 215 12.52 -4.69 12.55
CA SER A 215 11.33 -5.42 13.00
C SER A 215 11.38 -5.68 14.49
N CYS A 216 10.21 -5.76 15.14
CA CYS A 216 10.09 -6.03 16.57
C CYS A 216 9.45 -7.39 16.80
N ARG A 217 10.00 -8.16 17.74
CA ARG A 217 9.46 -9.48 18.12
C ARG A 217 9.31 -9.54 19.63
N CYS A 218 8.10 -9.81 20.13
CA CYS A 218 7.89 -9.99 21.58
C CYS A 218 8.80 -11.08 22.14
N ASN A 219 9.32 -10.83 23.35
CA ASN A 219 10.13 -11.78 24.09
C ASN A 219 9.29 -12.99 24.50
N ASP A 220 9.95 -14.10 24.81
CA ASP A 220 9.28 -15.32 25.25
C ASP A 220 8.40 -15.04 26.48
N GLY A 221 7.16 -15.53 26.45
CA GLY A 221 6.15 -15.25 27.46
C GLY A 221 5.27 -14.04 27.17
N PHE A 222 5.58 -13.25 26.13
CA PHE A 222 4.75 -12.13 25.69
C PHE A 222 4.19 -12.38 24.28
N THR A 223 3.00 -11.87 24.02
CA THR A 223 2.33 -11.96 22.71
C THR A 223 1.90 -10.57 22.24
N GLY A 224 1.94 -10.33 20.93
CA GLY A 224 1.61 -9.03 20.37
C GLY A 224 2.30 -8.74 19.05
N SER A 225 2.40 -7.45 18.70
CA SER A 225 2.96 -6.98 17.43
C SER A 225 4.48 -6.74 17.48
N GLY A 226 5.10 -6.91 18.65
CA GLY A 226 6.50 -6.53 18.90
C GLY A 226 6.68 -5.05 19.22
N VAL A 227 5.84 -4.15 18.70
CA VAL A 227 5.74 -2.74 19.13
C VAL A 227 4.89 -2.60 20.39
N ILE A 228 3.98 -3.55 20.60
CA ILE A 228 3.20 -3.71 21.84
C ILE A 228 3.20 -5.20 22.19
N CYS A 229 3.57 -5.53 23.43
CA CYS A 229 3.66 -6.90 23.91
C CYS A 229 2.91 -7.08 25.25
N PHE A 230 2.06 -8.09 25.32
CA PHE A 230 1.24 -8.43 26.50
C PHE A 230 1.72 -9.75 27.10
N GLY A 231 1.91 -9.79 28.43
CA GLY A 231 2.33 -10.98 29.19
C GLY A 231 1.19 -11.66 29.93
#